data_AF-A0A352PXB2-F1
#
_entry.id   AF-A0A352PXB2-F1
#
_cell.length_a   1.000
_cell.length_b   1.000
_cell.length_c   1.000
_cell.angle_alpha   90.00
_cell.angle_beta   90.00
_cell.angle_gamma   90.00
#
_symmetry.space_group_name_H-M   'P 1'
#
loop_
_entity.id
_entity.type
_entity.pdbx_description
1 polymer ?
#
loop_
_entity_poly.entity_id
_entity_poly.type
_entity_poly.pdbx_seq_one_letter_code
_entity_poly.pdbx_strand_id
1 'polypeptide(L)'
;SSYDAERIQKKGVQAVQINTDGACHLDGNMIQQALIPLDLHSLDLLIIENVGNLVCPAEFNLGEHDKVMILSVAEGDDKPLK
;
A
#
# COMPACT_ATOMS: atom_id res chain seq x y z
N SER A 1 3.95 12.45 5.68
CA SER A 1 4.01 11.90 7.05
C SER A 1 4.68 10.54 6.96
N SER A 2 5.63 10.18 7.81
CA SER A 2 6.43 8.93 7.72
C SER A 2 6.16 7.91 8.84
N TYR A 3 5.13 8.16 9.67
CA TYR A 3 4.92 7.43 10.92
C TYR A 3 4.78 5.91 10.75
N ASP A 4 4.05 5.45 9.73
CA ASP A 4 3.85 4.02 9.51
C ASP A 4 5.11 3.32 9.02
N ALA A 5 5.79 3.89 8.00
CA ALA A 5 7.06 3.37 7.53
C ALA A 5 8.10 3.29 8.67
N GLU A 6 8.22 4.32 9.51
CA GLU A 6 9.12 4.31 10.67
C GLU A 6 8.75 3.24 11.71
N ARG A 7 7.44 3.06 11.97
CA ARG A 7 6.94 2.03 12.89
C ARG A 7 7.28 0.62 12.40
N ILE A 8 7.19 0.40 11.09
CA ILE A 8 7.54 -0.87 10.44
C ILE A 8 9.05 -1.09 10.46
N GLN A 9 9.85 -0.07 10.10
CA GLN A 9 11.31 -0.14 10.12
C GLN A 9 11.88 -0.50 11.50
N LYS A 10 11.27 0.00 12.59
CA LYS A 10 11.64 -0.36 13.97
C LYS A 10 11.48 -1.86 14.28
N LYS A 11 10.79 -2.63 13.45
CA LYS A 11 10.69 -4.09 13.55
C LYS A 11 11.74 -4.83 12.73
N GLY A 12 12.67 -4.13 12.09
CA GLY A 12 13.73 -4.71 11.25
C GLY A 12 13.29 -5.03 9.82
N VAL A 13 12.18 -4.45 9.35
CA VAL A 13 11.63 -4.66 8.00
C VAL A 13 12.02 -3.47 7.10
N GLN A 14 12.35 -3.74 5.84
CA GLN A 14 12.54 -2.69 4.84
C GLN A 14 11.19 -2.02 4.55
N ALA A 15 11.07 -0.70 4.71
CA ALA A 15 9.83 0.02 4.38
C ALA A 15 10.12 1.37 3.74
N VAL A 16 9.29 1.74 2.76
CA VAL A 16 9.38 2.99 2.00
C VAL A 16 8.01 3.66 2.06
N GLN A 17 7.98 4.90 2.56
CA GLN A 17 6.76 5.71 2.53
C GLN A 17 6.60 6.36 1.16
N ILE A 18 5.44 6.17 0.55
CA ILE A 18 5.00 6.97 -0.59
C ILE A 18 4.09 8.07 -0.05
N ASN A 19 4.42 9.34 -0.32
CA ASN A 19 3.51 10.45 -0.10
C ASN A 19 2.81 10.74 -1.44
N THR A 20 1.49 10.64 -1.48
CA THR A 20 0.70 10.75 -2.72
C THR A 20 0.34 12.18 -3.11
N ASP A 21 0.78 13.16 -2.31
CA ASP A 21 0.51 14.60 -2.51
C ASP A 21 -0.96 14.93 -2.81
N GLY A 22 -1.88 14.20 -2.17
CA GLY A 22 -3.32 14.39 -2.28
C GLY A 22 -4.04 13.41 -3.19
N ALA A 23 -3.33 12.52 -3.90
CA ALA A 23 -3.99 11.47 -4.67
C ALA A 23 -4.67 10.43 -3.75
N CYS A 24 -5.83 9.93 -4.18
CA CYS A 24 -6.65 8.96 -3.44
C CYS A 24 -6.24 7.49 -3.62
N HIS A 25 -5.16 7.22 -4.34
CA HIS A 25 -4.64 5.89 -4.67
C HIS A 25 -3.14 5.96 -4.96
N LEU A 26 -2.49 4.80 -5.00
CA LEU A 26 -1.18 4.59 -5.60
C LEU A 26 -1.32 4.16 -7.06
N ASP A 27 -0.31 4.44 -7.87
CA ASP A 27 -0.19 3.92 -9.24
C ASP A 27 1.16 3.19 -9.46
N GLY A 28 1.29 2.51 -10.60
CA GLY A 28 2.50 1.74 -10.92
C GLY A 28 3.78 2.58 -11.04
N ASN A 29 3.69 3.87 -11.41
CA ASN A 29 4.87 4.73 -11.46
C ASN A 29 5.36 5.06 -10.05
N MET A 30 4.43 5.33 -9.12
CA MET A 30 4.77 5.52 -7.71
C MET A 30 5.43 4.27 -7.13
N ILE A 31 4.91 3.07 -7.44
CA ILE A 31 5.53 1.82 -7.00
C ILE A 31 6.92 1.65 -7.59
N GLN A 32 7.09 1.89 -8.89
CA GLN A 32 8.41 1.76 -9.54
C GLN A 32 9.47 2.62 -8.84
N GLN A 33 9.14 3.85 -8.44
CA GLN A 33 10.06 4.70 -7.70
C GLN A 33 10.34 4.17 -6.28
N ALA A 34 9.33 3.64 -5.61
CA ALA A 34 9.46 3.10 -4.25
C ALA A 34 10.25 1.79 -4.18
N LEU A 35 10.38 1.05 -5.29
CA LEU A 35 11.19 -0.17 -5.37
C LEU A 35 12.70 0.11 -5.38
N ILE A 36 13.14 1.27 -5.89
CA ILE A 36 14.56 1.62 -6.06
C ILE A 36 15.39 1.48 -4.76
N PRO A 37 14.94 1.99 -3.60
CA PRO A 37 15.72 1.87 -2.35
C PRO A 37 15.57 0.52 -1.63
N LEU A 38 14.75 -0.41 -2.13
CA LEU A 38 14.56 -1.73 -1.52
C LEU A 38 15.58 -2.72 -2.08
N ASP A 39 16.19 -3.52 -1.20
CA ASP A 39 16.95 -4.69 -1.63
C ASP A 39 15.99 -5.84 -1.92
N LEU A 40 15.50 -5.90 -3.16
CA LEU A 40 14.51 -6.89 -3.59
C LEU A 40 15.05 -8.33 -3.62
N HIS A 41 16.39 -8.50 -3.70
CA HIS A 41 16.99 -9.84 -3.72
C HIS A 41 16.96 -10.53 -2.35
N SER A 42 16.76 -9.77 -1.27
CA SER A 42 16.59 -10.31 0.09
C SER A 42 15.13 -10.42 0.54
N LEU A 43 14.17 -10.21 -0.36
CA LEU A 43 12.74 -10.27 -0.07
C LEU A 43 12.07 -11.47 -0.74
N ASP A 44 11.36 -12.28 0.06
CA ASP A 44 10.44 -13.30 -0.45
C ASP A 44 9.02 -12.74 -0.68
N LEU A 45 8.68 -11.65 0.01
CA LEU A 45 7.36 -11.02 -0.01
C LEU A 45 7.48 -9.50 0.04
N LEU A 46 6.74 -8.83 -0.85
CA LEU A 46 6.53 -7.39 -0.84
C LEU A 46 5.05 -7.11 -0.57
N ILE A 47 4.78 -6.24 0.41
CA ILE A 47 3.43 -5.78 0.73
C ILE A 47 3.32 -4.30 0.37
N ILE A 48 2.30 -3.95 -0.40
CA ILE A 48 1.96 -2.57 -0.74
C ILE A 48 0.74 -2.17 0.10
N GLU A 49 0.93 -1.27 1.06
CA GLU A 49 -0.17 -0.65 1.80
C GLU A 49 -0.67 0.57 1.03
N ASN A 50 -1.87 0.48 0.45
CA ASN A 50 -2.45 1.55 -0.37
C ASN A 50 -3.09 2.65 0.49
N VAL A 51 -3.51 3.75 -0.15
CA VAL A 51 -4.31 4.80 0.49
C VAL A 51 -5.65 4.21 0.96
N GLY A 52 -6.05 4.52 2.19
CA GLY A 52 -7.31 4.07 2.79
C GLY A 52 -8.55 4.61 2.07
N ASN A 53 -8.92 3.98 0.97
CA ASN A 53 -10.04 4.33 0.11
C ASN A 53 -10.56 3.04 -0.57
N LEU A 54 -11.87 2.82 -0.57
CA LEU A 54 -12.47 1.61 -1.12
C LEU A 54 -12.82 1.72 -2.62
N VAL A 55 -12.72 2.92 -3.19
CA VAL A 55 -13.17 3.20 -4.56
C VAL A 55 -11.97 3.39 -5.50
N CYS A 56 -11.16 4.44 -5.29
CA CYS A 56 -10.09 4.76 -6.23
C CYS A 56 -9.11 3.59 -6.45
N PRO A 57 -8.60 2.89 -5.41
CA PRO A 57 -7.59 1.85 -5.59
C PRO A 57 -8.04 0.61 -6.39
N ALA A 58 -9.35 0.38 -6.52
CA ALA A 58 -9.88 -0.76 -7.25
C ALA A 58 -9.47 -0.72 -8.74
N GLU A 59 -9.45 0.47 -9.32
CA GLU A 59 -9.26 0.73 -10.76
C GLU A 59 -7.79 0.71 -11.21
N PHE A 60 -6.81 0.69 -10.29
CA PHE A 60 -5.39 0.79 -10.62
C PHE A 60 -4.66 -0.52 -10.38
N ASN A 61 -3.91 -0.96 -11.39
CA ASN A 61 -2.97 -2.06 -11.28
C ASN A 61 -1.59 -1.49 -10.93
N LEU A 62 -0.97 -1.99 -9.87
CA LEU A 62 0.32 -1.54 -9.35
C LEU A 62 1.47 -2.47 -9.76
N GLY A 63 1.17 -3.57 -10.45
CA GLY A 63 2.10 -4.67 -10.73
C GLY A 63 2.11 -5.75 -9.65
N GLU A 64 1.13 -5.75 -8.74
CA GLU A 64 0.97 -6.77 -7.72
C GLU A 64 0.56 -8.13 -8.31
N HIS A 65 1.00 -9.22 -7.66
CA HIS A 65 0.55 -10.57 -8.02
C HIS A 65 -0.89 -10.82 -7.54
N ASP A 66 -1.21 -10.35 -6.34
CA ASP A 66 -2.51 -10.49 -5.69
C ASP A 66 -2.94 -9.16 -5.08
N LYS A 67 -4.25 -8.87 -5.14
CA LYS A 67 -4.88 -7.68 -4.53
C LYS A 67 -5.83 -8.11 -3.43
N VAL A 68 -5.67 -7.52 -2.24
CA VAL A 68 -6.49 -7.81 -1.06
C VAL A 68 -7.14 -6.54 -0.53
N MET A 69 -8.43 -6.63 -0.17
CA MET A 69 -9.17 -5.57 0.51
C MET A 69 -9.38 -5.94 1.98
N ILE A 70 -9.15 -4.99 2.87
CA ILE A 70 -9.42 -5.14 4.30
C ILE A 70 -10.54 -4.17 4.68
N LEU A 71 -11.56 -4.67 5.36
CA LEU A 71 -12.66 -3.89 5.92
C LEU A 71 -12.80 -4.23 7.40
N SER A 72 -12.94 -3.22 8.26
CA SER A 72 -13.19 -3.45 9.68
C SER A 72 -14.69 -3.65 9.98
N VAL A 73 -15.00 -4.45 11.00
CA VAL A 73 -16.41 -4.64 11.46
C VAL A 73 -17.07 -3.31 11.83
N ALA A 74 -16.29 -2.34 12.34
CA ALA A 74 -16.79 -1.04 12.75
C ALA A 74 -17.25 -0.15 11.57
N GLU A 75 -16.84 -0.44 10.34
CA GLU A 75 -17.24 0.32 9.15
C GLU A 75 -18.64 -0.02 8.64
N GLY A 76 -19.23 -1.12 9.11
CA GLY A 76 -20.55 -1.61 8.70
C GLY A 76 -20.49 -2.66 7.59
N ASP A 77 -21.47 -3.55 7.60
CA ASP A 77 -21.63 -4.64 6.63
C ASP A 77 -22.17 -4.17 5.26
N ASP A 78 -22.58 -2.91 5.14
CA ASP A 78 -23.07 -2.32 3.89
C ASP A 78 -21.94 -1.93 2.91
N LYS A 79 -20.71 -1.81 3.40
CA LYS A 79 -19.56 -1.34 2.61
C LYS A 79 -19.11 -2.30 1.51
N PRO A 80 -19.03 -3.63 1.73
CA PRO A 80 -18.66 -4.57 0.66
C PRO A 80 -19.66 -4.63 -0.50
N LEU A 81 -20.89 -4.13 -0.29
CA LEU A 81 -21.97 -4.16 -1.29
C LEU A 81 -21.96 -2.93 -2.21
N LYS A 82 -21.10 -1.94 -1.96
CA LYS A 82 -20.95 -0.71 -2.74
C LYS A 82 -19.74 -0.79 -3.65
#